data_AF-A0A0F7P811-F1
#
_entry.id   AF-A0A0F7P811-F1
#
_cell.length_a   1.000
_cell.length_b   1.000
_cell.length_c   1.000
_cell.angle_alpha   90.00
_cell.angle_beta   90.00
_cell.angle_gamma   90.00
#
_symmetry.space_group_name_H-M   'P 1'
#
loop_
_entity.id
_entity.type
_entity.pdbx_description
1 polymer ?
#
loop_
_entity_poly.entity_id
_entity_poly.type
_entity_poly.pdbx_seq_one_letter_code
_entity_poly.pdbx_strand_id
1 'polypeptide(L)'
;MTFVLGRSADTGQTGSIGHFLATDGSRGAPVALDLEHPHVGLVVGKRGSGKSYTLGVLAEEIGATPGLSGVVVDPMGAFTGLASASNARVVSEPTIRADAIPPAGWCQLLDLDPATGAGALLWRAVATASTLPEMRSAVDSPGVPAETRRAVLNHLELAAGWETFDPSGLTAADLQSDGVTVLDTAGTPTAAQAAVVFAVARGLYDRALQSDSDPLPWLLVDEAHAVADTVASRALRTLLTRGRHPGVSLVLATQRPAALPPVAISQADLVISHRLTAGPDVDALARTNPTYLDTDLRTRLPNGVGDALVVDDATESAVTITVRERRTPHGGETPRASDRCSDQGGRGAGDGSATPPEHAAAAHRSP
;
A
#
# COMPACT_ATOMS: atom_id res chain seq x y z
N MET A 1 -9.66 26.44 15.64
CA MET A 1 -8.23 26.37 15.29
C MET A 1 -7.94 24.92 14.95
N THR A 2 -7.36 24.64 13.79
CA THR A 2 -7.04 23.27 13.35
C THR A 2 -5.64 22.91 13.86
N PHE A 3 -5.48 21.71 14.42
CA PHE A 3 -4.16 21.19 14.80
C PHE A 3 -3.53 20.49 13.59
N VAL A 4 -2.27 20.76 13.30
CA VAL A 4 -1.55 20.19 12.16
C VAL A 4 -0.44 19.29 12.69
N LEU A 5 -0.48 18.02 12.29
CA LEU A 5 0.58 17.04 12.55
C LEU A 5 1.69 17.21 11.53
N GLY A 6 2.93 17.00 11.93
CA GLY A 6 4.11 17.06 11.06
C GLY A 6 4.79 18.43 11.00
N ARG A 7 4.20 19.48 11.61
CA ARG A 7 4.80 20.81 11.72
C ARG A 7 4.23 21.63 12.88
N SER A 8 5.06 22.47 13.50
CA SER A 8 4.71 23.20 14.73
C SER A 8 4.23 24.65 14.52
N ALA A 9 4.68 25.36 13.48
CA ALA A 9 4.34 26.78 13.30
C ALA A 9 4.22 27.27 11.85
N ASP A 10 4.63 26.48 10.86
CA ASP A 10 4.68 26.93 9.46
C ASP A 10 3.31 26.87 8.77
N THR A 11 3.07 27.85 7.89
CA THR A 11 1.94 27.86 6.96
C THR A 11 2.30 27.07 5.71
N GLY A 12 1.37 26.28 5.21
CA GLY A 12 1.57 25.46 4.01
C GLY A 12 0.37 24.58 3.75
N GLN A 13 0.46 23.75 2.71
CA GLN A 13 -0.60 22.81 2.35
C GLN A 13 -0.83 21.79 3.48
N THR A 14 -2.09 21.41 3.70
CA THR A 14 -2.48 20.44 4.73
C THR A 14 -3.61 19.54 4.25
N GLY A 15 -3.62 18.30 4.70
CA GLY A 15 -4.70 17.34 4.45
C GLY A 15 -5.54 17.08 5.69
N SER A 16 -6.86 17.14 5.59
CA SER A 16 -7.75 16.79 6.72
C SER A 16 -7.73 15.30 7.00
N ILE A 17 -7.37 14.90 8.22
CA ILE A 17 -7.31 13.48 8.62
C ILE A 17 -8.40 13.08 9.60
N GLY A 18 -8.96 14.01 10.38
CA GLY A 18 -9.90 13.66 11.44
C GLY A 18 -10.12 14.76 12.46
N HIS A 19 -10.50 14.33 13.66
CA HIS A 19 -10.72 15.20 14.82
C HIS A 19 -10.08 14.56 16.04
N PHE A 20 -9.69 15.37 17.03
CA PHE A 20 -9.31 14.82 18.34
C PHE A 20 -10.44 13.97 18.92
N LEU A 21 -10.07 12.87 19.58
CA LEU A 21 -10.99 12.06 20.37
C LEU A 21 -10.92 12.50 21.82
N ALA A 22 -11.99 13.11 22.32
CA ALA A 22 -12.10 13.49 23.72
C ALA A 22 -12.30 12.26 24.63
N THR A 23 -12.03 12.41 25.93
CA THR A 23 -12.17 11.32 26.91
C THR A 23 -13.60 10.80 27.07
N ASP A 24 -14.59 11.63 26.72
CA ASP A 24 -16.01 11.27 26.70
C ASP A 24 -16.47 10.63 25.37
N GLY A 25 -15.54 10.44 24.43
CA GLY A 25 -15.80 9.89 23.09
C GLY A 25 -16.31 10.90 22.06
N SER A 26 -16.43 12.18 22.43
CA SER A 26 -16.85 13.23 21.49
C SER A 26 -15.71 13.69 20.56
N ARG A 27 -16.09 14.26 19.41
CA ARG A 27 -15.14 14.84 18.45
C ARG A 27 -14.72 16.23 18.93
N GLY A 28 -13.42 16.40 19.16
CA GLY A 28 -12.79 17.66 19.48
C GLY A 28 -12.42 18.49 18.24
N ALA A 29 -11.36 19.30 18.36
CA ALA A 29 -10.92 20.16 17.27
C ALA A 29 -10.47 19.35 16.03
N PRO A 30 -10.59 19.92 14.82
CA PRO A 30 -10.10 19.28 13.59
C PRO A 30 -8.59 19.05 13.63
N VAL A 31 -8.17 17.93 13.08
CA VAL A 31 -6.76 17.54 12.92
C VAL A 31 -6.46 17.35 11.44
N ALA A 32 -5.37 17.98 11.01
CA ALA A 32 -4.83 17.88 9.66
C ALA A 32 -3.38 17.33 9.69
N LEU A 33 -2.91 16.83 8.55
CA LEU A 33 -1.54 16.41 8.31
C LEU A 33 -0.84 17.46 7.45
N ASP A 34 0.42 17.73 7.73
CA ASP A 34 1.30 18.50 6.86
C ASP A 34 1.49 17.79 5.51
N LEU A 35 1.20 18.52 4.44
CA LEU A 35 1.40 18.06 3.07
C LEU A 35 2.43 18.91 2.32
N GLU A 36 3.05 19.88 3.01
CA GLU A 36 4.10 20.74 2.47
C GLU A 36 5.47 20.05 2.52
N HIS A 37 5.72 19.26 3.57
CA HIS A 37 7.02 18.62 3.80
C HIS A 37 6.97 17.10 3.62
N PRO A 38 8.13 16.46 3.33
CA PRO A 38 8.19 15.02 3.16
C PRO A 38 8.09 14.27 4.50
N HIS A 39 7.33 13.18 4.50
CA HIS A 39 7.06 12.36 5.68
C HIS A 39 7.54 10.93 5.57
N VAL A 40 7.92 10.36 6.71
CA VAL A 40 8.07 8.91 6.89
C VAL A 40 6.98 8.45 7.86
N GLY A 41 5.89 7.93 7.31
CA GLY A 41 4.72 7.51 8.07
C GLY A 41 4.65 6.00 8.31
N LEU A 42 4.14 5.60 9.46
CA LEU A 42 3.70 4.23 9.76
C LEU A 42 2.22 4.21 10.12
N VAL A 43 1.45 3.36 9.45
CA VAL A 43 0.02 3.14 9.77
C VAL A 43 -0.16 1.70 10.24
N VAL A 44 -0.48 1.52 11.52
CA VAL A 44 -0.43 0.21 12.18
C VAL A 44 -1.72 -0.09 12.91
N GLY A 45 -2.04 -1.38 13.09
CA GLY A 45 -3.34 -1.82 13.59
C GLY A 45 -3.69 -3.26 13.23
N LYS A 46 -4.59 -3.90 13.97
CA LYS A 46 -5.08 -5.26 13.63
C LYS A 46 -6.01 -5.22 12.40
N ARG A 47 -6.38 -6.39 11.87
CA ARG A 47 -7.38 -6.48 10.79
C ARG A 47 -8.70 -5.83 11.23
N GLY A 48 -9.29 -5.02 10.34
CA GLY A 48 -10.55 -4.31 10.59
C GLY A 48 -10.48 -3.17 11.60
N SER A 49 -9.29 -2.69 11.98
CA SER A 49 -9.15 -1.56 12.92
C SER A 49 -9.32 -0.18 12.27
N GLY A 50 -9.09 -0.06 10.96
CA GLY A 50 -9.12 1.21 10.23
C GLY A 50 -7.81 1.60 9.51
N LYS A 51 -6.80 0.72 9.47
CA LYS A 51 -5.50 1.00 8.79
C LYS A 51 -5.65 1.42 7.32
N SER A 52 -6.13 0.51 6.45
CA SER A 52 -6.29 0.77 5.02
C SER A 52 -7.29 1.91 4.76
N TYR A 53 -8.28 2.06 5.65
CA TYR A 53 -9.21 3.20 5.63
C TYR A 53 -8.47 4.53 5.83
N THR A 54 -7.55 4.59 6.79
CA THR A 54 -6.70 5.77 7.05
C THR A 54 -5.75 6.04 5.89
N LEU A 55 -5.14 5.00 5.33
CA LEU A 55 -4.30 5.13 4.14
C LEU A 55 -5.10 5.70 2.95
N GLY A 56 -6.39 5.34 2.85
CA GLY A 56 -7.30 5.88 1.84
C GLY A 56 -7.63 7.35 2.08
N VAL A 57 -7.82 7.77 3.35
CA VAL A 57 -7.95 9.18 3.72
C VAL A 57 -6.70 9.97 3.33
N LEU A 58 -5.50 9.44 3.60
CA LEU A 58 -4.24 10.07 3.19
C LEU A 58 -4.16 10.20 1.66
N ALA A 59 -4.47 9.13 0.92
CA ALA A 59 -4.49 9.15 -0.54
C ALA A 59 -5.47 10.20 -1.09
N GLU A 60 -6.66 10.36 -0.49
CA GLU A 60 -7.63 11.38 -0.90
C GLU A 60 -7.12 12.82 -0.69
N GLU A 61 -6.39 13.08 0.40
CA GLU A 61 -5.81 14.40 0.66
C GLU A 61 -4.62 14.68 -0.25
N ILE A 62 -3.73 13.69 -0.45
CA ILE A 62 -2.58 13.79 -1.36
C ILE A 62 -3.07 14.09 -2.78
N GLY A 63 -4.04 13.33 -3.29
CA GLY A 63 -4.55 13.55 -4.64
C GLY A 63 -5.14 14.95 -4.81
N ALA A 64 -5.88 15.43 -3.81
CA ALA A 64 -6.53 16.74 -3.83
C ALA A 64 -5.57 17.93 -3.68
N THR A 65 -4.28 17.68 -3.39
CA THR A 65 -3.30 18.72 -3.10
C THR A 65 -2.42 18.98 -4.33
N PRO A 66 -2.46 20.19 -4.92
CA PRO A 66 -1.62 20.54 -6.06
C PRO A 66 -0.12 20.41 -5.75
N GLY A 67 0.65 19.92 -6.73
CA GLY A 67 2.09 19.71 -6.56
C GLY A 67 2.45 18.44 -5.80
N LEU A 68 1.48 17.58 -5.47
CA LEU A 68 1.72 16.22 -4.96
C LEU A 68 1.32 15.14 -5.96
N SER A 69 2.08 14.05 -5.96
CA SER A 69 1.73 12.82 -6.67
C SER A 69 1.69 11.64 -5.70
N GLY A 70 0.55 10.96 -5.61
CA GLY A 70 0.37 9.79 -4.76
C GLY A 70 0.49 8.48 -5.54
N VAL A 71 1.18 7.50 -4.99
CA VAL A 71 1.18 6.12 -5.51
C VAL A 71 0.78 5.18 -4.38
N VAL A 72 -0.33 4.45 -4.56
CA VAL A 72 -0.79 3.43 -3.61
C VAL A 72 -0.47 2.06 -4.17
N VAL A 73 0.30 1.24 -3.46
CA VAL A 73 0.44 -0.19 -3.78
C VAL A 73 -0.59 -0.97 -2.98
N ASP A 74 -1.54 -1.58 -3.71
CA ASP A 74 -2.71 -2.24 -3.14
C ASP A 74 -2.64 -3.76 -3.41
N PRO A 75 -2.16 -4.57 -2.46
CA PRO A 75 -2.12 -6.02 -2.63
C PRO A 75 -3.48 -6.69 -2.41
N MET A 76 -4.47 -5.98 -1.87
CA MET A 76 -5.76 -6.57 -1.42
C MET A 76 -6.98 -6.02 -2.17
N GLY A 77 -6.81 -5.10 -3.11
CA GLY A 77 -7.89 -4.48 -3.89
C GLY A 77 -8.79 -3.55 -3.06
N ALA A 78 -8.29 -3.00 -1.95
CA ALA A 78 -9.08 -2.15 -1.03
C ALA A 78 -9.23 -0.69 -1.50
N PHE A 79 -8.40 -0.25 -2.46
CA PHE A 79 -8.25 1.16 -2.85
C PHE A 79 -8.82 1.50 -4.23
N THR A 80 -9.38 0.52 -4.95
CA THR A 80 -9.98 0.72 -6.29
C THR A 80 -11.06 1.80 -6.32
N GLY A 81 -11.81 1.98 -5.22
CA GLY A 81 -12.79 3.05 -5.08
C GLY A 81 -12.23 4.47 -5.16
N LEU A 82 -10.91 4.68 -4.99
CA LEU A 82 -10.28 5.99 -5.19
C LEU A 82 -10.49 6.54 -6.60
N ALA A 83 -10.66 5.69 -7.62
CA ALA A 83 -10.95 6.13 -8.99
C ALA A 83 -12.27 6.92 -9.15
N SER A 84 -13.11 6.99 -8.11
CA SER A 84 -14.26 7.91 -8.13
C SER A 84 -13.86 9.38 -7.96
N ALA A 85 -12.63 9.67 -7.51
CA ALA A 85 -12.09 11.03 -7.45
C ALA A 85 -11.57 11.46 -8.82
N SER A 86 -11.72 12.74 -9.17
CA SER A 86 -11.37 13.28 -10.49
C SER A 86 -9.88 13.24 -10.83
N ASN A 87 -9.03 13.13 -9.81
CA ASN A 87 -7.58 13.15 -9.86
C ASN A 87 -7.00 11.83 -9.35
N ALA A 88 -7.71 10.73 -9.57
CA ALA A 88 -7.23 9.40 -9.21
C ALA A 88 -7.46 8.41 -10.34
N ARG A 89 -6.53 7.47 -10.49
CA ARG A 89 -6.66 6.34 -11.43
C ARG A 89 -6.22 5.04 -10.80
N VAL A 90 -6.75 3.93 -11.32
CA VAL A 90 -6.34 2.58 -10.94
C VAL A 90 -5.65 1.93 -12.14
N VAL A 91 -4.47 1.38 -11.91
CA VAL A 91 -3.78 0.49 -12.84
C VAL A 91 -3.95 -0.91 -12.31
N SER A 92 -4.85 -1.67 -12.95
CA SER A 92 -5.00 -3.11 -12.72
C SER A 92 -3.80 -3.84 -13.31
N GLU A 93 -3.26 -4.81 -12.56
CA GLU A 93 -2.13 -5.66 -13.02
C GLU A 93 -0.95 -4.81 -13.51
N PRO A 94 -0.36 -3.97 -12.64
CA PRO A 94 0.67 -3.02 -13.03
C PRO A 94 1.93 -3.75 -13.54
N THR A 95 2.39 -3.34 -14.71
CA THR A 95 3.65 -3.83 -15.29
C THR A 95 4.79 -2.85 -15.06
N ILE A 96 6.00 -3.38 -14.98
CA ILE A 96 7.25 -2.64 -14.84
C ILE A 96 8.25 -3.12 -15.88
N ARG A 97 9.27 -2.32 -16.16
CA ARG A 97 10.38 -2.75 -17.00
C ARG A 97 11.29 -3.73 -16.26
N ALA A 98 11.78 -4.74 -16.98
CA ALA A 98 12.68 -5.74 -16.40
C ALA A 98 14.04 -5.14 -15.96
N ASP A 99 14.52 -4.11 -16.66
CA ASP A 99 15.74 -3.36 -16.30
C ASP A 99 15.54 -2.33 -15.18
N ALA A 100 14.32 -2.14 -14.68
CA ALA A 100 14.11 -1.37 -13.46
C ALA A 100 14.73 -2.08 -12.25
N ILE A 101 14.92 -3.40 -12.32
CA ILE A 101 15.53 -4.22 -11.27
C ILE A 101 17.00 -4.47 -11.62
N PRO A 102 17.96 -4.11 -10.73
CA PRO A 102 19.37 -4.34 -11.00
C PRO A 102 19.70 -5.85 -10.96
N PRO A 103 20.85 -6.28 -11.51
CA PRO A 103 21.26 -7.69 -11.51
C PRO A 103 21.21 -8.39 -10.14
N ALA A 104 21.62 -7.69 -9.08
CA ALA A 104 21.51 -8.20 -7.70
C ALA A 104 20.06 -8.45 -7.27
N GLY A 105 19.16 -7.56 -7.68
CA GLY A 105 17.74 -7.66 -7.38
C GLY A 105 17.10 -8.85 -8.07
N TRP A 106 17.49 -9.15 -9.31
CA TRP A 106 17.01 -10.34 -10.04
C TRP A 106 17.42 -11.65 -9.38
N CYS A 107 18.65 -11.72 -8.87
CA CYS A 107 19.11 -12.90 -8.13
C CYS A 107 18.28 -13.10 -6.85
N GLN A 108 18.04 -12.04 -6.07
CA GLN A 108 17.20 -12.10 -4.88
C GLN A 108 15.73 -12.43 -5.21
N LEU A 109 15.19 -11.83 -6.27
CA LEU A 109 13.80 -12.00 -6.71
C LEU A 109 13.49 -13.46 -7.11
N LEU A 110 14.48 -14.15 -7.67
CA LEU A 110 14.38 -15.53 -8.13
C LEU A 110 14.98 -16.55 -7.16
N ASP A 111 15.38 -16.11 -5.97
CA ASP A 111 16.02 -16.93 -4.92
C ASP A 111 17.27 -17.69 -5.42
N LEU A 112 18.12 -16.98 -6.16
CA LEU A 112 19.39 -17.48 -6.69
C LEU A 112 20.57 -16.79 -6.00
N ASP A 113 21.49 -17.58 -5.45
CA ASP A 113 22.73 -17.07 -4.89
C ASP A 113 23.68 -16.61 -6.03
N PRO A 114 24.10 -15.33 -6.09
CA PRO A 114 25.03 -14.80 -7.09
C PRO A 114 26.38 -15.53 -7.15
N ALA A 115 26.81 -16.20 -6.07
CA ALA A 115 28.05 -16.97 -6.03
C ALA A 115 27.95 -18.33 -6.75
N THR A 116 26.73 -18.80 -7.04
CA THR A 116 26.51 -20.04 -7.79
C THR A 116 26.63 -19.82 -9.28
N GLY A 117 26.84 -20.91 -10.05
CA GLY A 117 26.87 -20.83 -11.51
C GLY A 117 25.57 -20.27 -12.12
N ALA A 118 24.41 -20.60 -11.54
CA ALA A 118 23.11 -20.11 -12.01
C ALA A 118 22.91 -18.62 -11.69
N GLY A 119 23.22 -18.20 -10.47
CA GLY A 119 23.15 -16.79 -10.08
C GLY A 119 24.12 -15.91 -10.88
N ALA A 120 25.37 -16.33 -11.06
CA ALA A 120 26.35 -15.60 -11.86
C ALA A 120 25.94 -15.49 -13.35
N LEU A 121 25.33 -16.55 -13.90
CA LEU A 121 24.80 -16.55 -15.27
C LEU A 121 23.62 -15.57 -15.42
N LEU A 122 22.65 -15.62 -14.50
CA LEU A 122 21.52 -14.70 -14.48
C LEU A 122 22.00 -13.26 -14.34
N TRP A 123 22.90 -13.00 -13.39
CA TRP A 123 23.46 -11.66 -13.16
C TRP A 123 24.05 -11.08 -14.45
N ARG A 124 24.88 -11.86 -15.15
CA ARG A 124 25.50 -11.43 -16.41
C ARG A 124 24.45 -11.18 -17.50
N ALA A 125 23.46 -12.05 -17.63
CA ALA A 125 22.40 -11.89 -18.62
C ALA A 125 21.59 -10.61 -18.39
N VAL A 126 21.18 -10.35 -17.14
CA VAL A 126 20.45 -9.13 -16.76
C VAL A 126 21.29 -7.87 -16.96
N ALA A 127 22.60 -7.93 -16.71
CA ALA A 127 23.48 -6.77 -16.85
C ALA A 127 23.56 -6.21 -18.28
N THR A 128 23.15 -6.99 -19.29
CA THR A 128 23.21 -6.60 -20.71
C THR A 128 21.86 -6.63 -21.42
N ALA A 129 20.77 -6.96 -20.71
CA ALA A 129 19.44 -7.15 -21.28
C ALA A 129 18.42 -6.23 -20.60
N SER A 130 17.50 -5.67 -21.39
CA SER A 130 16.41 -4.81 -20.91
C SER A 130 15.07 -5.53 -20.80
N THR A 131 14.94 -6.71 -21.40
CA THR A 131 13.68 -7.48 -21.45
C THR A 131 13.88 -8.95 -21.08
N LEU A 132 12.81 -9.62 -20.62
CA LEU A 132 12.84 -11.06 -20.33
C LEU A 132 13.25 -11.92 -21.56
N PRO A 133 12.76 -11.66 -22.79
CA PRO A 133 13.23 -12.36 -23.98
C PRO A 133 14.73 -12.20 -24.23
N GLU A 134 15.28 -10.99 -24.06
CA GLU A 134 16.72 -10.73 -24.19
C GLU A 134 17.53 -11.47 -23.12
N MET A 135 17.05 -11.49 -21.87
CA MET A 135 17.70 -12.25 -20.78
C MET A 135 17.77 -13.74 -21.12
N ARG A 136 16.67 -14.32 -21.63
CA ARG A 136 16.64 -15.73 -22.07
C ARG A 136 17.63 -16.01 -23.20
N SER A 137 17.69 -15.11 -24.19
CA SER A 137 18.65 -15.21 -25.29
C SER A 137 20.10 -15.15 -24.80
N ALA A 138 20.41 -14.24 -23.86
CA ALA A 138 21.74 -14.13 -23.27
C ALA A 138 22.15 -15.38 -22.48
N VAL A 139 21.20 -16.02 -21.81
CA VAL A 139 21.41 -17.27 -21.05
C VAL A 139 21.68 -18.47 -21.96
N ASP A 140 21.14 -18.48 -23.19
CA ASP A 140 21.32 -19.57 -24.17
C ASP A 140 22.67 -19.54 -24.92
N SER A 141 23.63 -18.74 -24.43
CA SER A 141 24.94 -18.61 -25.05
C SER A 141 25.76 -19.91 -25.03
N PRO A 142 26.57 -20.19 -26.08
CA PRO A 142 27.45 -21.35 -26.13
C PRO A 142 28.49 -21.33 -24.99
N GLY A 143 28.84 -22.51 -24.47
CA GLY A 143 29.83 -22.68 -23.40
C GLY A 143 29.28 -22.67 -21.97
N VAL A 144 27.98 -22.43 -21.79
CA VAL A 144 27.29 -22.58 -20.51
C VAL A 144 26.88 -24.03 -20.28
N PRO A 145 27.14 -24.63 -19.09
CA PRO A 145 26.66 -25.97 -18.75
C PRO A 145 25.14 -26.10 -18.89
N ALA A 146 24.68 -27.20 -19.48
CA ALA A 146 23.27 -27.40 -19.82
C ALA A 146 22.33 -27.34 -18.61
N GLU A 147 22.77 -27.87 -17.46
CA GLU A 147 22.00 -27.84 -16.21
C GLU A 147 21.83 -26.42 -15.67
N THR A 148 22.91 -25.64 -15.65
CA THR A 148 22.90 -24.24 -15.21
C THR A 148 22.02 -23.39 -16.10
N ARG A 149 22.14 -23.55 -17.43
CA ARG A 149 21.28 -22.88 -18.40
C ARG A 149 19.81 -23.20 -18.14
N ARG A 150 19.47 -24.49 -18.04
CA ARG A 150 18.08 -24.93 -17.80
C ARG A 150 17.52 -24.37 -16.49
N ALA A 151 18.31 -24.35 -15.42
CA ALA A 151 17.89 -23.78 -14.15
C ALA A 151 17.49 -22.30 -14.31
N VAL A 152 18.37 -21.46 -14.89
CA VAL A 152 18.07 -20.04 -15.08
C VAL A 152 16.87 -19.81 -16.00
N LEU A 153 16.76 -20.57 -17.10
CA LEU A 153 15.62 -20.46 -18.01
C LEU A 153 14.28 -20.79 -17.32
N ASN A 154 14.23 -21.80 -16.46
CA ASN A 154 13.03 -22.13 -15.69
C ASN A 154 12.62 -20.99 -14.74
N HIS A 155 13.59 -20.34 -14.08
CA HIS A 155 13.29 -19.18 -13.22
C HIS A 155 12.80 -17.96 -14.03
N LEU A 156 13.38 -17.71 -15.21
CA LEU A 156 12.89 -16.67 -16.13
C LEU A 156 11.51 -17.01 -16.74
N GLU A 157 11.16 -18.29 -16.84
CA GLU A 157 9.82 -18.75 -17.22
C GLU A 157 8.81 -18.48 -16.12
N LEU A 158 9.16 -18.79 -14.87
CA LEU A 158 8.35 -18.45 -13.70
C LEU A 158 8.08 -16.94 -13.64
N ALA A 159 9.11 -16.10 -13.80
CA ALA A 159 8.97 -14.64 -13.79
C ALA A 159 8.08 -14.11 -14.92
N ALA A 160 8.16 -14.70 -16.11
CA ALA A 160 7.28 -14.31 -17.22
C ALA A 160 5.82 -14.66 -16.93
N GLY A 161 5.57 -15.78 -16.25
CA GLY A 161 4.22 -16.19 -15.83
C GLY A 161 3.58 -15.27 -14.79
N TRP A 162 4.32 -14.31 -14.20
CA TRP A 162 3.73 -13.28 -13.35
C TRP A 162 3.10 -12.14 -14.13
N GLU A 163 3.37 -12.03 -15.44
CA GLU A 163 2.83 -11.00 -16.34
C GLU A 163 3.11 -9.56 -15.85
N THR A 164 4.14 -9.39 -15.02
CA THR A 164 4.51 -8.11 -14.38
C THR A 164 5.58 -7.35 -15.15
N PHE A 165 6.25 -8.00 -16.12
CA PHE A 165 7.38 -7.42 -16.84
C PHE A 165 7.02 -7.07 -18.28
N ASP A 166 7.01 -5.77 -18.58
CA ASP A 166 6.73 -5.24 -19.92
C ASP A 166 7.74 -4.14 -20.30
N PRO A 167 8.28 -4.09 -21.54
CA PRO A 167 9.19 -3.03 -21.96
C PRO A 167 8.60 -1.62 -21.92
N SER A 168 7.28 -1.50 -22.00
CA SER A 168 6.48 -0.28 -21.85
C SER A 168 5.86 -0.13 -20.45
N GLY A 169 6.31 -0.93 -19.49
CA GLY A 169 5.83 -0.87 -18.10
C GLY A 169 6.07 0.48 -17.44
N LEU A 170 5.35 0.71 -16.34
CA LEU A 170 5.26 1.98 -15.63
C LEU A 170 6.65 2.55 -15.29
N THR A 171 6.81 3.84 -15.55
CA THR A 171 7.99 4.62 -15.18
C THR A 171 7.67 5.62 -14.08
N ALA A 172 8.70 6.18 -13.45
CA ALA A 172 8.52 7.26 -12.48
C ALA A 172 7.85 8.50 -13.09
N ALA A 173 8.05 8.75 -14.40
CA ALA A 173 7.41 9.85 -15.10
C ALA A 173 5.89 9.65 -15.23
N ASP A 174 5.45 8.41 -15.45
CA ASP A 174 4.02 8.08 -15.48
C ASP A 174 3.39 8.26 -14.11
N LEU A 175 4.14 7.95 -13.04
CA LEU A 175 3.65 7.94 -11.67
C LEU A 175 3.70 9.31 -10.98
N GLN A 176 4.63 10.19 -11.37
CA GLN A 176 4.72 11.57 -10.86
C GLN A 176 3.87 12.54 -11.67
N SER A 177 2.59 12.22 -11.80
CA SER A 177 1.56 13.12 -12.30
C SER A 177 0.72 13.63 -11.14
N ASP A 178 0.16 14.84 -11.23
CA ASP A 178 -0.80 15.35 -10.24
C ASP A 178 -1.90 14.32 -9.97
N GLY A 179 -2.23 14.13 -8.69
CA GLY A 179 -3.25 13.18 -8.26
C GLY A 179 -2.70 11.87 -7.68
N VAL A 180 -3.53 10.82 -7.67
CA VAL A 180 -3.18 9.50 -7.10
C VAL A 180 -3.28 8.38 -8.12
N THR A 181 -2.26 7.53 -8.17
CA THR A 181 -2.27 6.27 -8.93
C THR A 181 -2.32 5.10 -7.97
N VAL A 182 -3.37 4.27 -8.06
CA VAL A 182 -3.47 2.99 -7.35
C VAL A 182 -2.92 1.89 -8.24
N LEU A 183 -1.97 1.13 -7.73
CA LEU A 183 -1.38 -0.05 -8.35
C LEU A 183 -2.03 -1.27 -7.70
N ASP A 184 -3.05 -1.81 -8.36
CA ASP A 184 -3.77 -2.98 -7.88
C ASP A 184 -2.98 -4.25 -8.22
N THR A 185 -2.40 -4.84 -7.19
CA THR A 185 -1.58 -6.06 -7.26
C THR A 185 -2.28 -7.25 -6.59
N ALA A 186 -3.60 -7.16 -6.45
CA ALA A 186 -4.41 -8.26 -5.92
C ALA A 186 -4.28 -9.51 -6.80
N GLY A 187 -4.06 -10.66 -6.18
CA GLY A 187 -3.86 -11.93 -6.89
C GLY A 187 -2.45 -12.13 -7.47
N THR A 188 -1.60 -11.10 -7.48
CA THR A 188 -0.21 -11.20 -7.93
C THR A 188 0.67 -11.90 -6.88
N PRO A 189 1.64 -12.76 -7.27
CA PRO A 189 2.60 -13.35 -6.34
C PRO A 189 3.43 -12.30 -5.59
N THR A 190 3.78 -12.57 -4.32
CA THR A 190 4.56 -11.63 -3.48
C THR A 190 5.89 -11.22 -4.10
N ALA A 191 6.56 -12.11 -4.85
CA ALA A 191 7.79 -11.76 -5.57
C ALA A 191 7.55 -10.68 -6.63
N ALA A 192 6.47 -10.78 -7.40
CA ALA A 192 6.07 -9.76 -8.37
C ALA A 192 5.59 -8.46 -7.70
N GLN A 193 4.84 -8.54 -6.59
CA GLN A 193 4.50 -7.36 -5.79
C GLN A 193 5.76 -6.63 -5.30
N ALA A 194 6.74 -7.38 -4.79
CA ALA A 194 8.02 -6.84 -4.36
C ALA A 194 8.81 -6.19 -5.51
N ALA A 195 8.77 -6.78 -6.70
CA ALA A 195 9.36 -6.20 -7.91
C ALA A 195 8.73 -4.85 -8.26
N VAL A 196 7.38 -4.76 -8.25
CA VAL A 196 6.65 -3.50 -8.46
C VAL A 196 7.04 -2.46 -7.41
N VAL A 197 6.99 -2.80 -6.12
CA VAL A 197 7.37 -1.88 -5.03
C VAL A 197 8.81 -1.42 -5.18
N PHE A 198 9.74 -2.30 -5.55
CA PHE A 198 11.13 -1.93 -5.81
C PHE A 198 11.25 -0.89 -6.92
N ALA A 199 10.66 -1.18 -8.09
CA ALA A 199 10.75 -0.34 -9.28
C ALA A 199 10.13 1.04 -9.03
N VAL A 200 8.95 1.08 -8.39
CA VAL A 200 8.27 2.32 -8.01
C VAL A 200 9.09 3.11 -7.00
N ALA A 201 9.48 2.51 -5.87
CA ALA A 201 10.22 3.21 -4.82
C ALA A 201 11.55 3.76 -5.33
N ARG A 202 12.28 2.96 -6.12
CA ARG A 202 13.56 3.38 -6.69
C ARG A 202 13.38 4.45 -7.77
N GLY A 203 12.40 4.28 -8.66
CA GLY A 203 12.10 5.23 -9.73
C GLY A 203 11.68 6.60 -9.19
N LEU A 204 10.77 6.65 -8.21
CA LEU A 204 10.34 7.89 -7.58
C LEU A 204 11.53 8.63 -6.93
N TYR A 205 12.39 7.90 -6.22
CA TYR A 205 13.60 8.47 -5.61
C TYR A 205 14.56 9.06 -6.66
N ASP A 206 14.86 8.29 -7.71
CA ASP A 206 15.82 8.71 -8.73
C ASP A 206 15.30 9.88 -9.56
N ARG A 207 14.00 9.93 -9.84
CA ARG A 207 13.39 11.04 -10.56
C ARG A 207 13.33 12.32 -9.73
N ALA A 208 12.96 12.21 -8.46
CA ALA A 208 12.95 13.36 -7.54
C ALA A 208 14.36 13.95 -7.28
N LEU A 209 15.43 13.19 -7.51
CA LEU A 209 16.80 13.72 -7.49
C LEU A 209 17.19 14.49 -8.76
N GLN A 210 16.46 14.30 -9.86
CA GLN A 210 16.80 14.82 -11.18
C GLN A 210 15.90 15.97 -11.62
N SER A 211 14.77 16.17 -10.95
CA SER A 211 13.71 17.09 -11.38
C SER A 211 13.12 17.81 -10.19
N ASP A 212 13.29 19.13 -10.16
CA ASP A 212 12.69 20.01 -9.16
C ASP A 212 11.28 20.48 -9.58
N SER A 213 10.86 20.20 -10.83
CA SER A 213 9.58 20.66 -11.38
C SER A 213 8.46 19.62 -11.28
N ASP A 214 8.78 18.37 -10.94
CA ASP A 214 7.78 17.32 -10.80
C ASP A 214 7.04 17.43 -9.45
N PRO A 215 5.77 16.99 -9.36
CA PRO A 215 5.05 16.91 -8.10
C PRO A 215 5.79 16.03 -7.08
N LEU A 216 5.82 16.46 -5.81
CA LEU A 216 6.47 15.72 -4.73
C LEU A 216 5.78 14.36 -4.52
N PRO A 217 6.52 13.24 -4.62
CA PRO A 217 5.92 11.91 -4.61
C PRO A 217 5.64 11.40 -3.19
N TRP A 218 4.50 10.77 -3.02
CA TRP A 218 4.09 10.01 -1.85
C TRP A 218 3.87 8.55 -2.23
N LEU A 219 4.71 7.66 -1.69
CA LEU A 219 4.51 6.21 -1.83
C LEU A 219 3.77 5.67 -0.60
N LEU A 220 2.58 5.13 -0.81
CA LEU A 220 1.74 4.47 0.19
C LEU A 220 1.76 2.96 -0.08
N VAL A 221 2.33 2.16 0.82
CA VAL A 221 2.42 0.71 0.65
C VAL A 221 1.52 0.03 1.68
N ASP A 222 0.39 -0.56 1.25
CA ASP A 222 -0.42 -1.39 2.13
C ASP A 222 0.19 -2.79 2.28
N GLU A 223 -0.07 -3.41 3.43
CA GLU A 223 0.54 -4.67 3.87
C GLU A 223 2.06 -4.75 3.65
N ALA A 224 2.77 -3.65 3.95
CA ALA A 224 4.21 -3.49 3.71
C ALA A 224 5.09 -4.62 4.29
N HIS A 225 4.63 -5.30 5.34
CA HIS A 225 5.33 -6.47 5.89
C HIS A 225 5.51 -7.62 4.90
N ALA A 226 4.67 -7.73 3.88
CA ALA A 226 4.77 -8.76 2.85
C ALA A 226 6.01 -8.58 1.95
N VAL A 227 6.47 -7.33 1.77
CA VAL A 227 7.58 -6.97 0.88
C VAL A 227 8.81 -6.44 1.60
N ALA A 228 8.73 -6.18 2.91
CA ALA A 228 9.78 -5.52 3.69
C ALA A 228 11.13 -6.26 3.70
N ASP A 229 11.12 -7.60 3.59
CA ASP A 229 12.33 -8.45 3.59
C ASP A 229 12.57 -9.13 2.22
N THR A 230 12.19 -8.45 1.15
CA THR A 230 12.32 -8.95 -0.23
C THR A 230 13.26 -8.08 -1.06
N VAL A 231 13.25 -8.21 -2.40
CA VAL A 231 13.98 -7.30 -3.30
C VAL A 231 13.64 -5.83 -3.06
N ALA A 232 12.42 -5.52 -2.61
CA ALA A 232 12.00 -4.15 -2.29
C ALA A 232 12.74 -3.51 -1.10
N SER A 233 13.30 -4.33 -0.20
CA SER A 233 13.91 -3.90 1.07
C SER A 233 14.93 -2.76 0.90
N ARG A 234 15.80 -2.86 -0.10
CA ARG A 234 16.84 -1.85 -0.37
C ARG A 234 16.25 -0.52 -0.84
N ALA A 235 15.24 -0.56 -1.70
CA ALA A 235 14.58 0.64 -2.20
C ALA A 235 13.79 1.33 -1.08
N LEU A 236 13.01 0.56 -0.30
CA LEU A 236 12.29 1.07 0.86
C LEU A 236 13.24 1.67 1.91
N ARG A 237 14.36 1.00 2.23
CA ARG A 237 15.38 1.53 3.14
C ARG A 237 16.00 2.84 2.65
N THR A 238 16.14 2.99 1.33
CA THR A 238 16.63 4.24 0.73
C THR A 238 15.64 5.37 0.99
N LEU A 239 14.35 5.15 0.75
CA LEU A 239 13.31 6.14 1.05
C LEU A 239 13.24 6.47 2.55
N LEU A 240 13.27 5.46 3.42
CA LEU A 240 13.23 5.64 4.88
C LEU A 240 14.38 6.50 5.41
N THR A 241 15.58 6.40 4.83
CA THR A 241 16.79 7.06 5.36
C THR A 241 17.23 8.29 4.58
N ARG A 242 16.80 8.41 3.32
CA ARG A 242 17.27 9.45 2.40
C ARG A 242 16.15 10.10 1.60
N GLY A 243 14.90 9.64 1.72
CA GLY A 243 13.76 10.15 0.94
C GLY A 243 13.41 11.61 1.24
N ARG A 244 13.64 12.08 2.48
CA ARG A 244 13.40 13.48 2.86
C ARG A 244 14.21 14.49 2.04
N HIS A 245 15.45 14.17 1.66
CA HIS A 245 16.30 15.10 0.89
C HIS A 245 15.72 15.44 -0.50
N PRO A 246 15.35 14.46 -1.36
CA PRO A 246 14.64 14.72 -2.61
C PRO A 246 13.12 14.93 -2.45
N GLY A 247 12.60 15.06 -1.22
CA GLY A 247 11.16 15.31 -1.02
C GLY A 247 10.24 14.11 -1.30
N VAL A 248 10.74 12.87 -1.21
CA VAL A 248 9.92 11.65 -1.35
C VAL A 248 9.36 11.21 -0.01
N SER A 249 8.04 11.26 0.12
CA SER A 249 7.30 10.74 1.26
C SER A 249 7.05 9.24 1.14
N LEU A 250 7.10 8.53 2.26
CA LEU A 250 6.81 7.10 2.34
C LEU A 250 5.88 6.82 3.52
N VAL A 251 4.77 6.13 3.26
CA VAL A 251 3.90 5.60 4.33
C VAL A 251 3.80 4.09 4.19
N LEU A 252 4.20 3.37 5.24
CA LEU A 252 4.07 1.92 5.31
C LEU A 252 2.88 1.56 6.19
N ALA A 253 1.86 0.92 5.62
CA ALA A 253 0.75 0.37 6.39
C ALA A 253 0.97 -1.13 6.64
N THR A 254 0.78 -1.57 7.88
CA THR A 254 0.95 -2.99 8.23
C THR A 254 0.21 -3.37 9.50
N GLN A 255 -0.24 -4.62 9.55
CA GLN A 255 -0.71 -5.23 10.80
C GLN A 255 0.39 -5.85 11.67
N ARG A 256 1.61 -5.97 11.13
CA ARG A 256 2.77 -6.59 11.78
C ARG A 256 3.95 -5.62 11.81
N PRO A 257 3.93 -4.55 12.62
CA PRO A 257 5.07 -3.65 12.74
C PRO A 257 6.37 -4.36 13.16
N ALA A 258 6.30 -5.47 13.90
CA ALA A 258 7.50 -6.24 14.26
C ALA A 258 8.21 -6.90 13.06
N ALA A 259 7.53 -7.06 11.92
CA ALA A 259 8.10 -7.60 10.69
C ALA A 259 8.74 -6.53 9.80
N LEU A 260 8.61 -5.24 10.13
CA LEU A 260 9.30 -4.17 9.43
C LEU A 260 10.76 -4.08 9.91
N PRO A 261 11.69 -3.61 9.06
CA PRO A 261 13.06 -3.40 9.49
C PRO A 261 13.10 -2.33 10.60
N PRO A 262 13.97 -2.45 11.62
CA PRO A 262 14.02 -1.50 12.74
C PRO A 262 14.16 -0.04 12.30
N VAL A 263 14.85 0.19 11.18
CA VAL A 263 15.02 1.53 10.60
C VAL A 263 13.67 2.18 10.23
N ALA A 264 12.67 1.41 9.82
CA ALA A 264 11.34 1.94 9.50
C ALA A 264 10.67 2.58 10.72
N ILE A 265 10.78 1.94 11.89
CA ILE A 265 10.22 2.45 13.14
C ILE A 265 11.02 3.66 13.62
N SER A 266 12.36 3.57 13.60
CA SER A 266 13.22 4.66 14.10
C SER A 266 13.29 5.91 13.23
N GLN A 267 12.90 5.83 11.96
CA GLN A 267 12.90 6.98 11.03
C GLN A 267 11.52 7.59 10.85
N ALA A 268 10.47 6.94 11.35
CA ALA A 268 9.11 7.43 11.23
C ALA A 268 8.94 8.72 12.03
N ASP A 269 8.59 9.81 11.35
CA ASP A 269 8.18 11.06 12.01
C ASP A 269 6.71 11.01 12.42
N LEU A 270 5.91 10.19 11.73
CA LEU A 270 4.50 10.00 12.02
C LEU A 270 4.18 8.52 12.24
N VAL A 271 3.62 8.19 13.40
CA VAL A 271 3.09 6.85 13.68
C VAL A 271 1.61 6.96 14.00
N ILE A 272 0.77 6.44 13.10
CA ILE A 272 -0.68 6.36 13.26
C ILE A 272 -1.03 4.93 13.69
N SER A 273 -1.18 4.73 15.00
CA SER A 273 -1.50 3.44 15.60
C SER A 273 -2.99 3.32 15.91
N HIS A 274 -3.68 2.55 15.09
CA HIS A 274 -4.99 1.99 15.42
C HIS A 274 -4.86 0.90 16.49
N ARG A 275 -5.97 0.28 16.84
CA ARG A 275 -6.00 -0.84 17.79
C ARG A 275 -5.02 -1.95 17.40
N LEU A 276 -4.05 -2.21 18.27
CA LEU A 276 -3.14 -3.36 18.24
C LEU A 276 -3.39 -4.25 19.46
N THR A 277 -3.17 -5.55 19.30
CA THR A 277 -3.45 -6.54 20.36
C THR A 277 -2.32 -7.53 20.57
N ALA A 278 -1.47 -7.74 19.57
CA ALA A 278 -0.33 -8.64 19.66
C ALA A 278 0.82 -7.95 20.42
N GLY A 279 1.29 -8.59 21.51
CA GLY A 279 2.39 -8.09 22.34
C GLY A 279 3.62 -7.67 21.55
N PRO A 280 4.20 -8.55 20.70
CA PRO A 280 5.40 -8.22 19.92
C PRO A 280 5.25 -6.99 19.01
N ASP A 281 4.06 -6.77 18.46
CA ASP A 281 3.77 -5.63 17.59
C ASP A 281 3.60 -4.34 18.38
N VAL A 282 2.96 -4.42 19.54
CA VAL A 282 2.86 -3.29 20.47
C VAL A 282 4.25 -2.93 21.01
N ASP A 283 5.05 -3.92 21.39
CA ASP A 283 6.42 -3.73 21.86
C ASP A 283 7.30 -3.13 20.74
N ALA A 284 7.04 -3.46 19.48
CA ALA A 284 7.76 -2.88 18.35
C ALA A 284 7.60 -1.37 18.25
N LEU A 285 6.39 -0.86 18.48
CA LEU A 285 6.11 0.58 18.52
C LEU A 285 6.54 1.21 19.83
N ALA A 286 6.45 0.49 20.94
CA ALA A 286 6.91 0.97 22.23
C ALA A 286 8.44 1.09 22.29
N ARG A 287 9.22 0.40 21.45
CA ARG A 287 10.68 0.54 21.43
C ARG A 287 11.16 1.92 21.03
N THR A 288 10.39 2.69 20.26
CA THR A 288 10.74 4.07 19.95
C THR A 288 10.46 5.02 21.11
N ASN A 289 9.65 4.63 22.11
CA ASN A 289 9.04 5.45 23.18
C ASN A 289 9.70 6.84 23.31
N PRO A 290 9.25 7.81 22.50
CA PRO A 290 9.91 9.11 22.48
C PRO A 290 9.85 9.75 23.87
N THR A 291 10.88 10.51 24.22
CA THR A 291 11.03 11.08 25.57
C THR A 291 9.89 12.01 25.98
N TYR A 292 9.14 12.54 25.00
CA TYR A 292 7.98 13.39 25.21
C TYR A 292 6.68 12.60 25.52
N LEU A 293 6.71 11.27 25.49
CA LEU A 293 5.62 10.44 25.98
C LEU A 293 5.74 10.24 27.50
N ASP A 294 4.96 10.98 28.27
CA ASP A 294 4.88 10.86 29.73
C ASP A 294 4.29 9.50 30.21
N THR A 295 3.72 8.70 29.31
CA THR A 295 3.00 7.47 29.65
C THR A 295 3.24 6.41 28.58
N ASP A 296 3.28 5.14 29.01
CA ASP A 296 3.41 4.00 28.12
C ASP A 296 2.35 4.02 27.01
N LEU A 297 2.83 3.99 25.76
CA LEU A 297 2.04 3.91 24.52
C LEU A 297 0.96 2.83 24.61
N ARG A 298 1.25 1.70 25.28
CA ARG A 298 0.31 0.58 25.49
C ARG A 298 -1.01 1.01 26.11
N THR A 299 -0.97 1.95 27.04
CA THR A 299 -2.14 2.41 27.80
C THR A 299 -2.98 3.43 27.03
N ARG A 300 -2.41 4.03 25.97
CA ARG A 300 -3.05 5.05 25.14
C ARG A 300 -3.66 4.50 23.85
N LEU A 301 -3.39 3.23 23.52
CA LEU A 301 -3.93 2.62 22.30
C LEU A 301 -5.47 2.61 22.33
N PRO A 302 -6.13 3.13 21.27
CA PRO A 302 -7.57 3.22 21.25
C PRO A 302 -8.24 1.84 21.06
N ASN A 303 -9.47 1.74 21.53
CA ASN A 303 -10.29 0.52 21.44
C ASN A 303 -11.30 0.54 20.29
N GLY A 304 -11.71 1.74 19.85
CA GLY A 304 -12.68 1.96 18.77
C GLY A 304 -12.12 1.63 17.38
N VAL A 305 -13.02 1.38 16.45
CA VAL A 305 -12.68 1.23 15.03
C VAL A 305 -12.66 2.63 14.41
N GLY A 306 -11.59 2.94 13.67
CA GLY A 306 -11.40 4.28 13.11
C GLY A 306 -10.76 5.29 14.07
N ASP A 307 -10.56 4.91 15.34
CA ASP A 307 -9.77 5.69 16.29
C ASP A 307 -8.30 5.29 16.22
N ALA A 308 -7.41 6.27 16.25
CA ALA A 308 -5.97 6.06 16.18
C ALA A 308 -5.23 6.96 17.18
N LEU A 309 -4.20 6.41 17.84
CA LEU A 309 -3.18 7.19 18.50
C LEU A 309 -2.17 7.64 17.45
N VAL A 310 -1.98 8.95 17.30
CA VAL A 310 -0.94 9.52 16.44
C VAL A 310 0.21 9.98 17.31
N VAL A 311 1.40 9.47 17.05
CA VAL A 311 2.66 9.98 17.58
C VAL A 311 3.32 10.79 16.47
N ASP A 312 3.64 12.05 16.76
CA ASP A 312 4.23 12.99 15.82
C ASP A 312 5.52 13.55 16.43
N ASP A 313 6.63 13.21 15.81
CA ASP A 313 7.98 13.62 16.23
C ASP A 313 8.21 15.12 15.97
N ALA A 314 7.64 15.67 14.89
CA ALA A 314 7.85 17.06 14.51
C ALA A 314 7.21 18.06 15.48
N THR A 315 6.09 17.68 16.10
CA THR A 315 5.42 18.48 17.14
C THR A 315 5.69 17.97 18.56
N GLU A 316 6.54 16.94 18.70
CA GLU A 316 6.81 16.23 19.96
C GLU A 316 5.51 15.90 20.72
N SER A 317 4.50 15.41 19.99
CA SER A 317 3.16 15.23 20.54
C SER A 317 2.62 13.81 20.30
N ALA A 318 1.68 13.41 21.16
CA ALA A 318 0.92 12.20 20.96
C ALA A 318 -0.54 12.41 21.32
N VAL A 319 -1.38 12.23 20.31
CA VAL A 319 -2.78 12.63 20.34
C VAL A 319 -3.66 11.51 19.81
N THR A 320 -4.83 11.33 20.42
CA THR A 320 -5.82 10.37 19.93
C THR A 320 -6.78 11.09 18.99
N ILE A 321 -7.01 10.52 17.82
CA ILE A 321 -7.92 11.06 16.81
C ILE A 321 -8.96 10.02 16.42
N THR A 322 -10.12 10.50 15.97
CA THR A 322 -11.04 9.72 15.14
C THR A 322 -10.81 10.12 13.68
N VAL A 323 -10.45 9.15 12.85
CA VAL A 323 -10.22 9.35 11.42
C VAL A 323 -11.53 9.75 10.74
N ARG A 324 -11.49 10.78 9.89
CA ARG A 324 -12.68 11.26 9.17
C ARG A 324 -13.24 10.20 8.23
N GLU A 325 -14.48 10.37 7.81
CA GLU A 325 -15.05 9.52 6.74
C GLU A 325 -14.37 9.76 5.40
N ARG A 326 -14.19 8.70 4.62
CA ARG A 326 -13.66 8.76 3.25
C ARG A 326 -14.69 9.43 2.34
N ARG A 327 -14.20 10.25 1.41
CA ARG A 327 -15.01 10.85 0.34
C ARG A 327 -15.28 9.85 -0.79
N THR A 328 -14.36 8.90 -0.95
CA THR A 328 -14.40 7.85 -1.98
C THR A 328 -14.87 6.53 -1.39
N PRO A 329 -15.53 5.66 -2.18
CA PRO A 329 -15.87 4.31 -1.74
C PRO A 329 -14.63 3.52 -1.28
N HIS A 330 -14.81 2.64 -0.30
CA HIS A 330 -13.76 1.75 0.17
C HIS A 330 -14.11 0.28 -0.11
N GLY A 331 -13.13 -0.47 -0.63
CA GLY A 331 -13.26 -1.90 -0.86
C GLY A 331 -12.81 -2.73 0.35
N GLY A 332 -12.84 -4.06 0.20
CA GLY A 332 -12.22 -4.97 1.17
C GLY A 332 -13.07 -5.32 2.41
N GLU A 333 -14.38 -5.08 2.37
CA GLU A 333 -15.27 -5.65 3.39
C GLU A 333 -15.13 -7.18 3.39
N THR A 334 -15.09 -7.76 4.59
CA THR A 334 -15.00 -9.21 4.72
C THR A 334 -16.25 -9.82 4.09
N PRO A 335 -16.14 -10.69 3.07
CA PRO A 335 -17.31 -11.27 2.42
C PRO A 335 -18.20 -11.94 3.46
N ARG A 336 -19.49 -11.58 3.50
CA ARG A 336 -20.45 -12.25 4.38
C ARG A 336 -21.10 -13.39 3.62
N ALA A 337 -21.26 -14.52 4.30
CA ALA A 337 -21.96 -15.68 3.71
C ALA A 337 -23.39 -15.32 3.28
N SER A 338 -24.06 -14.42 4.00
CA SER A 338 -25.39 -13.90 3.68
C SER A 338 -25.47 -13.28 2.28
N ASP A 339 -24.44 -12.52 1.90
CA ASP A 339 -24.44 -11.72 0.67
C ASP A 339 -24.24 -12.61 -0.56
N ARG A 340 -23.71 -13.82 -0.36
CA ARG A 340 -23.53 -14.84 -1.41
C ARG A 340 -24.75 -15.73 -1.63
N CYS A 341 -25.65 -15.84 -0.64
CA CYS A 341 -26.88 -16.62 -0.76
C CYS A 341 -27.98 -15.86 -1.53
N SER A 342 -28.02 -14.53 -1.46
CA SER A 342 -28.99 -13.71 -2.19
C SER A 342 -28.83 -13.79 -3.72
N ASP A 343 -27.63 -14.04 -4.23
CA ASP A 343 -27.36 -14.14 -5.68
C ASP A 343 -27.69 -15.52 -6.29
N GLN A 344 -27.86 -16.56 -5.47
CA GLN A 344 -28.19 -17.91 -5.96
C GLN A 344 -29.71 -18.21 -5.98
N GLY A 345 -30.55 -17.34 -5.43
CA GLY A 345 -32.01 -17.50 -5.42
C GLY A 345 -32.73 -17.05 -6.70
N GLY A 346 -32.03 -16.43 -7.66
CA GLY A 346 -32.63 -15.78 -8.83
C GLY A 346 -32.63 -16.58 -10.15
N ARG A 347 -32.11 -17.80 -10.19
CA ARG A 347 -32.06 -18.63 -11.41
C ARG A 347 -32.69 -20.00 -11.15
N GLY A 348 -34.02 -20.07 -11.18
CA GLY A 348 -34.72 -21.35 -11.11
C GLY A 348 -36.19 -21.28 -10.71
N ALA A 349 -37.01 -20.51 -11.41
CA ALA A 349 -38.45 -20.73 -11.45
C ALA A 349 -38.94 -20.49 -12.88
N GLY A 350 -38.76 -21.50 -13.72
CA GLY A 350 -39.39 -21.59 -15.01
C GLY A 350 -40.87 -21.91 -14.85
N ASP A 351 -41.68 -21.11 -15.53
CA ASP A 351 -42.96 -21.40 -16.18
C ASP A 351 -43.79 -22.58 -15.63
N GLY A 352 -44.86 -22.22 -14.94
CA GLY A 352 -45.95 -23.11 -14.57
C GLY A 352 -47.27 -22.39 -14.80
N SER A 353 -47.70 -22.36 -16.06
CA SER A 353 -49.04 -21.94 -16.47
C SER A 353 -50.12 -22.71 -15.70
N ALA A 354 -50.91 -22.01 -14.89
CA ALA A 354 -52.20 -22.51 -14.42
C ALA A 354 -53.19 -21.35 -14.35
N THR A 355 -54.05 -21.31 -15.36
CA THR A 355 -55.24 -20.48 -15.52
C THR A 355 -56.14 -20.58 -14.26
N PRO A 356 -56.69 -19.47 -13.73
CA PRO A 356 -57.63 -19.53 -12.63
C PRO A 356 -59.06 -19.75 -13.15
N PRO A 357 -59.94 -20.49 -12.44
CA PRO A 357 -61.37 -20.45 -12.71
C PRO A 357 -62.05 -19.37 -11.87
N GLU A 358 -62.76 -18.46 -12.54
CA GLU A 358 -63.82 -17.62 -11.97
C GLU A 358 -65.08 -18.47 -11.72
N HIS A 359 -65.62 -18.45 -10.49
CA HIS A 359 -66.95 -17.86 -10.19
C HIS A 359 -67.46 -18.22 -8.77
N ALA A 360 -67.65 -17.14 -7.99
CA ALA A 360 -68.72 -16.82 -7.04
C ALA A 360 -69.58 -17.92 -6.36
N ALA A 361 -69.62 -17.89 -5.01
CA ALA A 361 -70.87 -17.99 -4.23
C ALA A 361 -70.71 -17.49 -2.77
N ALA A 362 -71.42 -16.40 -2.49
CA ALA A 362 -72.21 -16.04 -1.29
C ALA A 362 -71.81 -16.47 0.15
N ALA A 363 -71.67 -15.41 0.97
CA ALA A 363 -71.97 -15.24 2.38
C ALA A 363 -72.91 -16.26 3.09
N HIS A 364 -72.51 -16.74 4.29
CA HIS A 364 -73.27 -16.55 5.54
C HIS A 364 -72.55 -17.05 6.82
N ARG A 365 -72.50 -16.14 7.81
CA ARG A 365 -72.61 -16.28 9.29
C ARG A 365 -71.55 -17.05 10.12
N SER A 366 -70.98 -16.29 11.06
CA SER A 366 -70.44 -16.56 12.41
C SER A 366 -71.12 -17.68 13.23
N PRO A 367 -70.54 -18.16 14.35
CA PRO A 367 -69.47 -17.56 15.19
C PRO A 367 -68.12 -18.27 15.23
#